data_AF-A0A3L8A6T4-F1
#
_entry.id   AF-A0A3L8A6T4-F1
#
_cell.length_a   1.000
_cell.length_b   1.000
_cell.length_c   1.000
_cell.angle_alpha   90.00
_cell.angle_beta   90.00
_cell.angle_gamma   90.00
#
_symmetry.space_group_name_H-M   'P 1'
#
loop_
_entity.id
_entity.type
_entity.pdbx_description
1 polymer ?
#
loop_
_entity_poly.entity_id
_entity_poly.type
_entity_poly.pdbx_seq_one_letter_code
_entity_poly.pdbx_strand_id
1 'polypeptide(L)'
;MSMIKRIQAILENLAFFIFCMVVILFLMQLFCFTSFRIPSDSMEPALKDGDRILVNKMIKGARLFDVFAALDNEDVTIHRMPGWGSFQRNDILVFNFPYQMNR
;
A
#
# COMPACT_ATOMS: atom_id res chain seq x y z
N MET A 1 16.96 -37.86 -22.21
CA MET A 1 17.54 -36.84 -21.30
C MET A 1 17.14 -35.39 -21.62
N SER A 2 16.43 -35.11 -22.74
CA SER A 2 16.09 -33.74 -23.18
C SER A 2 14.70 -33.25 -22.71
N MET A 3 13.70 -34.14 -22.59
CA MET A 3 12.33 -33.74 -22.24
C MET A 3 12.19 -33.32 -20.78
N ILE A 4 12.83 -34.04 -19.85
CA ILE A 4 12.82 -33.70 -18.41
C ILE A 4 13.51 -32.36 -18.16
N LYS A 5 14.67 -32.12 -18.79
CA LYS A 5 15.38 -30.83 -18.69
C LYS A 5 14.57 -29.67 -19.27
N ARG A 6 13.82 -29.90 -20.36
CA ARG A 6 12.89 -28.90 -20.92
C ARG A 6 11.74 -28.58 -19.98
N ILE A 7 11.13 -29.60 -19.36
CA ILE A 7 10.05 -29.39 -18.39
C ILE A 7 10.57 -28.65 -17.15
N GLN A 8 11.76 -29.00 -16.65
CA GLN A 8 12.41 -28.29 -15.55
C GLN A 8 12.64 -26.81 -15.89
N ALA A 9 13.18 -26.51 -17.08
CA ALA A 9 13.40 -25.13 -17.52
C ALA A 9 12.10 -24.32 -17.65
N ILE A 10 11.01 -24.95 -18.13
CA ILE A 10 9.69 -24.30 -18.19
C ILE A 10 9.15 -24.02 -16.79
N LEU A 11 9.29 -24.97 -15.86
CA LEU A 11 8.84 -24.81 -14.48
C LEU A 11 9.62 -23.68 -13.76
N GLU A 12 10.94 -23.65 -13.94
CA GLU A 12 11.80 -22.60 -13.38
C GLU A 12 11.42 -21.22 -13.93
N ASN A 13 11.22 -21.10 -15.24
CA ASN A 13 10.83 -19.83 -15.85
C ASN A 13 9.43 -19.38 -15.41
N LEU A 14 8.49 -20.33 -15.24
CA LEU A 14 7.16 -20.04 -14.71
C LEU A 14 7.23 -19.57 -13.25
N ALA A 15 8.00 -20.26 -12.41
CA ALA A 15 8.19 -19.89 -11.02
C ALA A 15 8.83 -18.49 -10.89
N PHE A 16 9.83 -18.20 -11.73
CA PHE A 16 10.45 -16.88 -11.80
C PHE A 16 9.44 -15.79 -12.18
N PHE A 17 8.59 -16.03 -13.19
CA PHE A 17 7.58 -15.08 -13.62
C PHE A 17 6.54 -14.81 -12.52
N ILE A 18 6.07 -15.85 -11.85
CA ILE A 18 5.14 -15.73 -10.72
C ILE A 18 5.78 -14.92 -9.59
N PHE A 19 7.04 -15.21 -9.25
CA PHE A 19 7.77 -14.48 -8.22
C PHE A 19 7.88 -12.99 -8.57
N CYS A 20 8.30 -12.65 -9.80
CA CYS A 20 8.35 -11.26 -10.24
C CYS A 20 6.97 -10.58 -10.19
N MET A 21 5.91 -11.28 -10.58
CA MET A 21 4.54 -10.77 -10.52
C MET A 21 4.11 -10.45 -9.09
N VAL A 22 4.38 -11.34 -8.13
CA VAL A 22 4.10 -11.11 -6.71
C VAL A 22 4.88 -9.92 -6.16
N VAL A 23 6.17 -9.80 -6.50
CA VAL A 23 7.01 -8.66 -6.09
C VAL A 23 6.44 -7.35 -6.66
N ILE A 24 6.05 -7.33 -7.93
CA ILE A 24 5.44 -6.14 -8.55
C ILE A 24 4.13 -5.77 -7.83
N LEU A 25 3.25 -6.73 -7.54
CA LEU A 25 2.01 -6.47 -6.80
C LEU A 25 2.28 -5.94 -5.39
N PHE A 26 3.26 -6.49 -4.69
CA PHE A 26 3.67 -6.03 -3.38
C PHE A 26 4.17 -4.57 -3.42
N LEU A 27 5.01 -4.24 -4.41
CA LEU A 27 5.46 -2.86 -4.62
C LEU A 27 4.29 -1.94 -4.97
N MET A 28 3.37 -2.36 -5.84
CA MET A 28 2.17 -1.56 -6.16
C MET A 28 1.31 -1.29 -4.92
N GLN A 29 1.14 -2.26 -4.03
CA GLN A 29 0.40 -2.09 -2.77
C GLN A 29 1.14 -1.19 -1.77
N LEU A 30 2.47 -1.27 -1.73
CA LEU A 30 3.27 -0.45 -0.83
C LEU A 30 3.27 1.02 -1.29
N PHE A 31 3.56 1.24 -2.58
CA PHE A 31 3.85 2.55 -3.17
C PHE A 31 2.66 3.24 -3.83
N CYS A 32 1.77 2.51 -4.51
CA CYS A 32 0.76 3.11 -5.38
C CYS A 32 -0.63 3.15 -4.76
N PHE A 33 -1.15 2.01 -4.29
CA PHE A 33 -2.54 1.90 -3.86
C PHE A 33 -2.68 1.18 -2.53
N THR A 34 -3.68 1.56 -1.74
CA THR A 34 -4.05 0.80 -0.53
C THR A 34 -5.55 0.82 -0.36
N SER A 35 -6.11 -0.26 0.18
CA SER A 35 -7.52 -0.30 0.51
C SER A 35 -7.73 0.05 1.98
N PHE A 36 -8.78 0.83 2.27
CA PHE A 36 -9.27 1.08 3.62
C PHE A 36 -10.76 0.78 3.68
N ARG A 37 -11.20 0.32 4.85
CA ARG A 37 -12.61 0.20 5.18
C ARG A 37 -13.04 1.41 5.99
N ILE A 38 -14.13 2.05 5.60
CA ILE A 38 -14.74 3.16 6.34
C ILE A 38 -15.60 2.58 7.47
N PRO A 39 -15.33 2.92 8.75
CA PRO A 39 -16.06 2.38 9.90
C PRO A 39 -17.16 3.32 10.44
N SER A 40 -17.35 4.50 9.83
CA SER A 40 -18.24 5.55 10.33
C SER A 40 -19.03 6.21 9.22
N ASP A 41 -20.20 6.72 9.56
CA ASP A 41 -21.16 7.43 8.70
C ASP A 41 -20.83 8.92 8.50
N SER A 42 -19.69 9.41 9.01
CA SER A 42 -19.31 10.83 8.97
C SER A 42 -19.16 11.42 7.56
N MET A 43 -19.08 10.59 6.53
CA MET A 43 -18.92 10.97 5.13
C MET A 43 -20.16 10.68 4.27
N GLU A 44 -21.31 10.43 4.90
CA GLU A 44 -22.57 10.24 4.19
C GLU A 44 -23.02 11.54 3.47
N PRO A 45 -23.65 11.43 2.28
CA PRO A 45 -24.06 10.20 1.60
C PRO A 45 -22.99 9.60 0.66
N ALA A 46 -21.81 10.22 0.54
CA ALA A 46 -20.81 9.84 -0.46
C ALA A 46 -20.09 8.53 -0.14
N LEU A 47 -19.76 8.31 1.14
CA LEU A 47 -19.19 7.06 1.65
C LEU A 47 -20.05 6.57 2.80
N LYS A 48 -20.50 5.31 2.71
CA LYS A 48 -21.34 4.68 3.72
C LYS A 48 -20.50 3.80 4.63
N ASP A 49 -21.04 3.50 5.81
CA ASP A 49 -20.42 2.53 6.70
C ASP A 49 -20.26 1.17 6.01
N GLY A 50 -19.07 0.59 6.17
CA GLY A 50 -18.70 -0.68 5.55
C GLY A 50 -18.09 -0.59 4.15
N ASP A 51 -18.11 0.59 3.51
CA ASP A 51 -17.51 0.77 2.18
C ASP A 51 -15.99 0.55 2.21
N ARG A 52 -15.47 -0.02 1.13
CA ARG A 52 -14.04 -0.21 0.91
C ARG A 52 -13.57 0.74 -0.18
N ILE A 53 -12.73 1.69 0.19
CA ILE A 53 -12.13 2.65 -0.74
C ILE A 53 -10.72 2.22 -1.13
N LEU A 54 -10.31 2.61 -2.34
CA LEU A 54 -8.94 2.48 -2.83
C LEU A 54 -8.28 3.85 -2.84
N VAL A 55 -7.23 4.03 -2.05
CA VAL A 55 -6.53 5.31 -1.90
C VAL A 55 -5.30 5.32 -2.79
N ASN A 56 -5.19 6.36 -3.61
CA ASN A 56 -4.02 6.63 -4.43
C ASN A 56 -2.91 7.33 -3.60
N LYS A 57 -1.83 6.61 -3.32
CA LYS A 57 -0.66 7.11 -2.58
C LYS A 57 0.32 7.87 -3.47
N MET A 58 0.23 7.75 -4.79
CA MET A 58 1.18 8.36 -5.73
C MET A 58 1.15 9.90 -5.71
N ILE A 59 0.03 10.50 -5.31
CA ILE A 59 -0.13 11.97 -5.25
C ILE A 59 0.85 12.58 -4.26
N LYS A 60 0.88 12.10 -3.01
CA LYS A 60 1.74 12.65 -1.94
C LYS A 60 2.95 11.77 -1.61
N GLY A 61 3.10 10.64 -2.29
CA GLY A 61 4.14 9.65 -2.07
C GLY A 61 3.80 8.67 -0.95
N ALA A 62 4.35 7.47 -1.06
CA ALA A 62 4.19 6.46 -0.02
C ALA A 62 4.95 6.87 1.26
N ARG A 63 4.41 6.41 2.40
CA ARG A 63 5.06 6.58 3.71
C ARG A 63 6.11 5.50 3.87
N LEU A 64 7.33 5.93 4.15
CA LEU A 64 8.44 5.09 4.56
C LEU A 64 8.64 5.31 6.05
N PHE A 65 8.56 4.24 6.81
CA PHE A 65 8.84 4.22 8.23
C PHE A 65 9.63 2.95 8.53
N ASP A 66 10.45 3.01 9.57
CA ASP A 66 11.21 1.84 9.97
C ASP A 66 10.28 0.80 10.60
N VAL A 67 10.16 -0.35 9.93
CA VAL A 67 9.27 -1.43 10.37
C VAL A 67 9.82 -2.09 11.63
N PHE A 68 11.15 -2.14 11.80
CA PHE A 68 11.78 -2.73 12.99
C PHE A 68 11.58 -1.84 14.21
N ALA A 69 11.83 -0.54 14.08
CA ALA A 69 11.54 0.41 15.16
C ALA A 69 10.05 0.45 15.53
N ALA A 70 9.15 0.29 14.55
CA ALA A 70 7.72 0.17 14.81
C ALA A 70 7.34 -1.13 15.55
N LEU A 71 8.07 -2.23 15.35
CA LEU A 71 7.88 -3.49 16.07
C LEU A 71 8.38 -3.38 17.52
N ASP A 72 9.49 -2.66 17.73
CA ASP A 72 10.12 -2.46 19.04
C ASP A 72 9.43 -1.35 19.88
N ASN A 73 8.31 -0.80 19.39
CA ASN A 73 7.55 0.31 20.00
C ASN A 73 8.38 1.58 20.22
N GLU A 74 9.38 1.82 19.38
CA GLU A 74 10.16 3.05 19.39
C GLU A 74 9.50 4.16 18.56
N ASP A 75 9.91 5.41 18.80
CA ASP A 75 9.43 6.57 18.06
C ASP A 75 9.86 6.50 16.58
N VAL A 76 8.94 6.07 15.73
CA VAL A 76 9.18 5.93 14.29
C VAL A 76 9.12 7.29 13.59
N THR A 77 10.24 7.71 13.01
CA THR A 77 10.26 8.88 12.12
C THR A 77 9.65 8.51 10.76
N ILE A 78 8.53 9.14 10.43
CA ILE A 78 7.81 8.87 9.16
C ILE A 78 8.35 9.81 8.09
N HIS A 79 9.03 9.22 7.10
CA HIS A 79 9.44 9.93 5.88
C HIS A 79 8.43 9.68 4.76
N ARG A 80 8.25 10.67 3.88
CA ARG A 80 7.42 10.53 2.68
C ARG A 80 8.28 10.64 1.45
N MET A 81 8.02 9.78 0.47
CA MET A 81 8.60 9.94 -0.86
C MET A 81 8.03 11.17 -1.56
N PRO A 82 8.75 11.72 -2.55
CA PRO A 82 8.20 12.76 -3.40
C PRO A 82 6.92 12.24 -4.06
N GLY A 83 5.86 13.06 -3.99
CA GLY A 83 4.61 12.80 -4.67
C GLY A 83 4.58 13.45 -6.06
N TRP A 84 3.80 12.89 -6.98
CA TRP A 84 3.67 13.42 -8.34
C TRP A 84 2.53 14.41 -8.54
N GLY A 85 1.79 14.79 -7.48
CA GLY A 85 0.65 15.68 -7.60
C GLY A 85 0.36 16.51 -6.35
N SER A 86 -0.63 17.40 -6.48
CA SER A 86 -1.18 18.20 -5.39
C SER A 86 -2.63 17.82 -5.12
N PHE A 87 -3.11 18.16 -3.92
CA PHE A 87 -4.52 17.99 -3.58
C PHE A 87 -5.37 19.06 -4.22
N GLN A 88 -6.55 18.68 -4.69
CA GLN A 88 -7.55 19.58 -5.24
C GLN A 88 -8.69 19.81 -4.25
N ARG A 89 -9.43 20.89 -4.46
CA ARG A 89 -10.62 21.17 -3.65
C ARG A 89 -11.64 20.05 -3.90
N ASN A 90 -12.23 19.55 -2.81
CA ASN A 90 -13.18 18.42 -2.78
C ASN A 90 -12.54 17.02 -2.92
N ASP A 91 -11.22 16.90 -2.88
CA ASP A 91 -10.58 15.58 -2.76
C ASP A 91 -10.86 14.96 -1.39
N ILE A 92 -11.14 13.65 -1.38
CA ILE A 92 -11.26 12.86 -0.15
C ILE A 92 -9.86 12.40 0.26
N LEU A 93 -9.42 12.85 1.43
CA LEU A 93 -8.08 12.56 1.95
C LEU A 93 -8.13 11.57 3.11
N VAL A 94 -7.23 10.60 3.09
CA VAL A 94 -6.95 9.74 4.24
C VAL A 94 -5.66 10.22 4.89
N PHE A 95 -5.75 10.59 6.16
CA PHE A 95 -4.65 11.13 6.94
C PHE A 95 -4.66 10.56 8.37
N ASN A 96 -3.53 10.64 9.04
CA ASN A 96 -3.43 10.25 10.44
C ASN A 96 -4.00 11.35 11.32
N PHE A 97 -4.78 10.96 12.32
CA PHE A 97 -5.35 11.90 13.29
C PHE A 97 -4.23 12.73 13.95
N PRO A 98 -4.34 14.06 13.97
CA PRO A 98 -3.23 14.93 14.37
C PRO A 98 -3.01 14.99 15.89
N TYR A 99 -4.03 14.65 16.68
CA TYR A 99 -3.90 14.66 18.14
C TYR A 99 -3.34 13.33 18.61
N GLN A 100 -2.37 13.39 19.52
CA GLN A 100 -1.95 12.21 20.26
C GLN A 100 -3.14 11.78 21.13
N MET A 101 -3.69 10.59 20.87
CA MET A 101 -4.46 9.91 21.89
C MET A 101 -3.47 9.67 23.02
N ASN A 102 -3.64 10.37 24.15
CA ASN A 102 -2.96 10.03 25.39
C ASN A 102 -3.23 8.54 25.65
N ARG A 103 -2.25 7.70 25.33
CA ARG A 103 -2.23 6.27 25.63
C ARG A 103 -1.63 6.07 27.00
#